data_AF-A0A1F3NYI9-F1
#
_entry.id   AF-A0A1F3NYI9-F1
#
_cell.length_a   1.000
_cell.length_b   1.000
_cell.length_c   1.000
_cell.angle_alpha   90.00
_cell.angle_beta   90.00
_cell.angle_gamma   90.00
#
_symmetry.space_group_name_H-M   'P 1'
#
loop_
_entity.id
_entity.type
_entity.pdbx_description
1 polymer ?
#
loop_
_entity_poly.entity_id
_entity_poly.type
_entity_poly.pdbx_seq_one_letter_code
_entity_poly.pdbx_strand_id
1 'polypeptide(L)'
;MTNLYHKNGVIAWNGTRGFHDNTTIAWSEKHEYYSDGKIAYQGKYAYHNNGTVAWNGTTAFNEDGSYAGSEGIKLKTGNNIYIHLRKNGFELNILESCVLQTK
;
A
#
# COMPACT_ATOMS: atom_id res chain seq x y z
N MET A 1 -17.14 18.06 24.40
CA MET A 1 -15.80 17.96 23.77
C MET A 1 -15.61 19.17 22.87
N THR A 2 -14.40 19.72 22.81
CA THR A 2 -14.08 20.93 22.04
C THR A 2 -13.35 20.54 20.76
N ASN A 3 -13.72 21.13 19.63
CA ASN A 3 -13.00 20.95 18.37
C ASN A 3 -11.60 21.56 18.45
N LEU A 4 -10.62 20.90 17.85
CA LEU A 4 -9.31 21.49 17.57
C LEU A 4 -9.31 21.99 16.13
N TYR A 5 -8.56 23.05 15.85
CA TYR A 5 -8.53 23.70 14.54
C TYR A 5 -7.10 23.84 14.02
N HIS A 6 -6.95 23.71 12.71
CA HIS A 6 -5.77 24.12 11.97
C HIS A 6 -5.62 25.64 11.97
N LYS A 7 -4.43 26.14 11.62
CA LYS A 7 -4.17 27.58 11.55
C LYS A 7 -5.09 28.33 10.57
N ASN A 8 -5.59 27.64 9.54
CA ASN A 8 -6.51 28.17 8.55
C ASN A 8 -7.99 28.16 9.01
N GLY A 9 -8.27 27.75 10.26
CA GLY A 9 -9.62 27.69 10.81
C GLY A 9 -10.42 26.43 10.45
N VAL A 10 -9.86 25.51 9.66
CA VAL A 10 -10.48 24.20 9.41
C VAL A 10 -10.38 23.34 10.67
N ILE A 11 -11.43 22.57 10.98
CA ILE A 11 -11.42 21.61 12.09
C ILE A 11 -10.30 20.60 11.83
N ALA A 12 -9.37 20.44 12.77
CA ALA A 12 -8.34 19.40 12.78
C ALA A 12 -8.83 18.13 13.50
N TRP A 13 -9.66 18.28 14.52
CA TRP A 13 -10.21 17.17 15.32
C TRP A 13 -11.58 17.53 15.89
N ASN A 14 -12.55 16.63 15.81
CA ASN A 14 -13.92 16.85 16.33
C ASN A 14 -14.32 15.93 17.49
N GLY A 15 -13.38 15.17 18.06
CA GLY A 15 -13.67 14.16 19.09
C GLY A 15 -13.86 12.74 18.55
N THR A 16 -14.08 12.58 17.25
CA THR A 16 -14.30 11.28 16.60
C THR A 16 -13.43 11.08 15.37
N ARG A 17 -13.08 12.15 14.66
CA ARG A 17 -12.32 12.13 13.41
C ARG A 17 -11.26 13.20 13.42
N GLY A 18 -10.14 12.87 12.80
CA GLY A 18 -9.09 13.82 12.42
C GLY A 18 -9.27 14.25 10.97
N PHE A 19 -8.88 15.48 10.65
CA PHE A 19 -9.04 16.05 9.33
C PHE A 19 -7.73 16.71 8.87
N HIS A 20 -7.46 16.61 7.58
CA HIS A 20 -6.44 17.41 6.90
C HIS A 20 -6.88 18.88 6.83
N ASP A 21 -5.92 19.77 6.59
CA ASP A 21 -6.17 21.21 6.47
C ASP A 21 -7.08 21.57 5.28
N ASN A 22 -7.22 20.65 4.32
CA ASN A 22 -8.13 20.72 3.17
C ASN A 22 -9.52 20.12 3.43
N THR A 23 -9.89 19.86 4.69
CA THR A 23 -11.17 19.29 5.16
C THR A 23 -11.40 17.80 4.90
N THR A 24 -10.51 17.13 4.16
CA THR A 24 -10.61 15.67 4.00
C THR A 24 -10.34 14.97 5.32
N ILE A 25 -10.97 13.82 5.55
CA ILE A 25 -10.72 13.01 6.75
C ILE A 25 -9.27 12.54 6.68
N ALA A 26 -8.50 12.74 7.75
CA ALA A 26 -7.17 12.18 7.92
C ALA A 26 -7.20 10.87 8.70
N TRP A 27 -8.14 10.76 9.65
CA TRP A 27 -8.30 9.58 10.49
C TRP A 27 -9.76 9.40 10.92
N SER A 28 -10.23 8.16 10.89
CA SER A 28 -11.53 7.76 11.45
C SER A 28 -11.44 6.33 11.95
N GLU A 29 -11.72 6.12 13.23
CA GLU A 29 -11.75 4.80 13.88
C GLU A 29 -10.44 4.00 13.78
N LYS A 30 -10.26 3.21 12.72
CA LYS A 30 -9.07 2.36 12.49
C LYS A 30 -8.46 2.59 11.11
N HIS A 31 -8.84 3.68 10.46
CA HIS A 31 -8.43 4.03 9.12
C HIS A 31 -7.70 5.36 9.12
N GLU A 32 -6.58 5.40 8.41
CA GLU A 32 -5.88 6.62 8.06
C GLU A 32 -6.04 6.87 6.57
N TYR A 33 -6.04 8.14 6.20
CA TYR A 33 -6.32 8.57 4.85
C TYR A 33 -5.30 9.62 4.40
N TYR A 34 -4.92 9.56 3.14
CA TYR A 34 -4.22 10.64 2.46
C TYR A 34 -5.13 11.87 2.30
N SER A 35 -4.51 13.02 2.06
CA SER A 35 -5.23 14.28 1.86
C SER A 35 -6.07 14.31 0.57
N ASP A 36 -5.89 13.36 -0.34
CA ASP A 36 -6.76 13.13 -1.50
C ASP A 36 -7.94 12.18 -1.19
N GLY A 37 -8.07 11.73 0.06
CA GLY A 37 -9.14 10.88 0.55
C GLY A 37 -8.92 9.37 0.36
N LYS A 38 -7.81 8.94 -0.26
CA LYS A 38 -7.48 7.51 -0.36
C LYS A 38 -7.06 6.95 0.99
N ILE A 39 -7.35 5.67 1.23
CA ILE A 39 -6.91 4.97 2.44
C ILE A 39 -5.39 4.84 2.40
N ALA A 40 -4.72 5.33 3.44
CA ALA A 40 -3.30 5.13 3.69
C ALA A 40 -3.05 3.89 4.57
N TYR A 41 -3.96 3.62 5.51
CA TYR A 41 -3.86 2.48 6.42
C TYR A 41 -5.23 1.94 6.80
N GLN A 42 -5.33 0.60 6.85
CA GLN A 42 -6.50 -0.11 7.36
C GLN A 42 -6.08 -1.45 7.99
N GLY A 43 -6.24 -1.55 9.31
CA GLY A 43 -6.01 -2.79 10.04
C GLY A 43 -4.56 -3.25 10.00
N LYS A 44 -4.21 -4.21 9.14
CA LYS A 44 -2.81 -4.65 8.93
C LYS A 44 -2.22 -4.21 7.59
N TYR A 45 -2.99 -3.46 6.80
CA TYR A 45 -2.59 -3.03 5.48
C TYR A 45 -2.20 -1.56 5.50
N ALA A 46 -1.06 -1.25 4.89
CA ALA A 46 -0.69 0.10 4.49
C ALA A 46 -0.69 0.16 2.96
N TYR A 47 -1.01 1.32 2.41
CA TYR A 47 -1.16 1.54 0.98
C TYR A 47 -0.28 2.71 0.54
N HIS A 48 0.21 2.65 -0.69
CA HIS A 48 0.80 3.78 -1.38
C HIS A 48 -0.30 4.76 -1.81
N ASN A 49 0.08 6.01 -2.10
CA ASN A 49 -0.89 7.03 -2.53
C ASN A 49 -1.54 6.73 -3.91
N ASN A 50 -0.98 5.80 -4.68
CA ASN A 50 -1.60 5.28 -5.90
C ASN A 50 -2.64 4.17 -5.62
N GLY A 51 -2.81 3.76 -4.36
CA GLY A 51 -3.75 2.72 -3.92
C GLY A 51 -3.18 1.30 -3.91
N THR A 52 -1.94 1.08 -4.37
CA THR A 52 -1.32 -0.25 -4.26
C THR A 52 -0.91 -0.55 -2.82
N VAL A 53 -0.92 -1.83 -2.43
CA VAL A 53 -0.53 -2.23 -1.08
C VAL A 53 0.96 -1.96 -0.89
N ALA A 54 1.32 -1.17 0.12
CA ALA A 54 2.69 -0.92 0.54
C ALA A 54 3.15 -1.97 1.58
N TRP A 55 2.23 -2.43 2.43
CA TRP A 55 2.51 -3.45 3.45
C TRP A 55 1.25 -4.25 3.80
N ASN A 56 1.38 -5.54 4.07
CA ASN A 56 0.23 -6.44 4.34
C ASN A 56 0.21 -7.11 5.72
N GLY A 57 1.05 -6.65 6.65
CA GLY A 57 1.27 -7.30 7.94
C GLY A 57 2.56 -8.09 8.03
N THR A 58 3.15 -8.46 6.90
CA THR A 58 4.31 -9.37 6.86
C THR A 58 5.32 -8.97 5.78
N THR A 59 4.85 -8.42 4.67
CA THR A 59 5.64 -8.13 3.49
C THR A 59 5.48 -6.67 3.10
N ALA A 60 6.59 -6.03 2.73
CA ALA A 60 6.60 -4.69 2.15
C ALA A 60 6.70 -4.77 0.61
N PHE A 61 6.11 -3.78 -0.07
CA PHE A 61 6.02 -3.70 -1.53
C PHE A 61 6.35 -2.30 -2.03
N ASN A 62 6.94 -2.20 -3.23
CA ASN A 62 7.15 -0.96 -3.98
C ASN A 62 5.83 -0.48 -4.63
N GLU A 63 5.79 0.76 -5.10
CA GLU A 63 4.61 1.35 -5.74
C GLU A 63 4.11 0.57 -6.96
N ASP A 64 5.01 -0.11 -7.68
CA ASP A 64 4.69 -0.96 -8.84
C ASP A 64 4.18 -2.37 -8.45
N GLY A 65 4.06 -2.65 -7.15
CA GLY A 65 3.61 -3.92 -6.60
C GLY A 65 4.71 -4.97 -6.39
N SER A 66 5.97 -4.69 -6.73
CA SER A 66 7.07 -5.63 -6.48
C SER A 66 7.45 -5.69 -4.99
N TYR A 67 8.09 -6.76 -4.53
CA TYR A 67 8.52 -6.88 -3.12
C TYR A 67 9.64 -5.88 -2.80
N ALA A 68 9.50 -5.15 -1.69
CA ALA A 68 10.55 -4.30 -1.15
C ALA A 68 11.51 -5.18 -0.33
N GLY A 69 12.77 -5.28 -0.77
CA GLY A 69 13.83 -6.03 -0.07
C GLY A 69 14.24 -7.37 -0.70
N SER A 70 13.71 -7.74 -1.88
CA SER A 70 14.27 -8.84 -2.66
C SER A 70 15.31 -8.33 -3.66
N GLU A 71 16.54 -8.86 -3.60
CA GLU A 71 17.49 -8.85 -4.71
C GLU A 71 17.02 -9.87 -5.78
N GLY A 72 15.92 -9.55 -6.46
CA GLY A 72 15.32 -10.42 -7.48
C GLY A 72 15.51 -9.85 -8.89
N ILE A 73 15.74 -10.73 -9.86
CA ILE A 73 15.80 -10.34 -11.29
C ILE A 73 14.38 -10.34 -11.86
N LYS A 74 13.89 -9.17 -12.30
CA LYS A 74 12.61 -9.03 -13.02
C LYS A 74 12.78 -9.48 -14.47
N LEU A 75 12.41 -10.73 -14.78
CA LEU A 75 12.39 -11.23 -16.16
C LEU A 75 11.02 -10.98 -16.80
N LYS A 76 10.88 -9.90 -17.57
CA LYS A 76 9.69 -9.68 -18.41
C LYS A 76 9.77 -10.56 -19.65
N THR A 77 9.26 -11.79 -19.56
CA THR A 77 8.82 -12.53 -20.75
C THR A 77 7.40 -12.06 -21.08
N GLY A 78 6.97 -12.20 -22.33
CA GLY A 78 5.82 -11.47 -22.93
C GLY A 78 4.44 -11.56 -22.26
N ASN A 79 4.28 -12.12 -21.06
CA ASN A 79 3.09 -12.02 -20.22
C ASN A 79 3.52 -12.10 -18.73
N ASN A 80 3.65 -10.96 -18.04
CA ASN A 80 3.58 -10.78 -16.58
C ASN A 80 4.11 -11.89 -15.62
N ILE A 81 5.19 -12.59 -15.94
CA ILE A 81 5.83 -13.54 -15.01
C ILE A 81 6.82 -12.78 -14.12
N TYR A 82 6.70 -12.96 -12.80
CA TYR A 82 7.63 -12.42 -11.81
C TYR A 82 8.36 -13.58 -11.14
N ILE A 83 9.70 -13.62 -11.29
CA ILE A 83 10.54 -14.60 -10.60
C ILE A 83 11.27 -13.87 -9.47
N HIS A 84 11.00 -14.26 -8.22
CA HIS A 84 11.69 -13.71 -7.06
C HIS A 84 12.72 -14.72 -6.56
N LEU A 85 13.99 -14.36 -6.65
CA LEU A 85 15.09 -15.10 -6.04
C LEU A 85 15.30 -14.55 -4.63
N ARG A 86 15.19 -15.39 -3.60
CA ARG A 86 15.56 -15.02 -2.23
C ARG A 86 16.90 -15.67 -1.89
N LYS A 87 17.68 -15.01 -1.03
CA LYS A 87 18.99 -15.48 -0.56
C LYS A 87 18.98 -16.90 0.03
N ASN A 88 17.81 -17.39 0.47
CA ASN A 88 17.62 -18.70 1.12
C ASN A 88 16.62 -19.62 0.39
N GLY A 89 16.30 -19.39 -0.89
CA GLY A 89 15.40 -20.25 -1.68
C GLY A 89 14.71 -19.53 -2.85
N PHE A 90 14.07 -20.29 -3.72
CA PHE A 90 13.27 -19.75 -4.83
C PHE A 90 11.78 -19.86 -4.52
N GLU A 91 11.01 -18.81 -4.80
CA GLU A 91 9.54 -18.84 -4.76
C GLU A 91 9.04 -18.28 -6.10
N LEU A 92 8.39 -19.14 -6.90
CA LEU A 92 7.86 -18.80 -8.23
C LEU A 92 6.37 -18.50 -8.09
N ASN A 93 6.00 -17.22 -8.18
CA ASN A 93 4.61 -16.78 -8.17
C ASN A 93 4.18 -16.39 -9.59
N ILE A 94 3.45 -17.28 -10.26
CA ILE A 94 2.88 -17.06 -11.59
C ILE A 94 1.45 -16.55 -11.41
N LEU A 95 1.21 -15.28 -11.72
CA LEU A 95 -0.08 -14.61 -11.45
C LEU A 95 -1.18 -14.93 -12.46
N GLU A 96 -0.85 -15.47 -13.64
CA GLU A 96 -1.83 -15.97 -14.61
C GLU A 96 -1.31 -17.24 -15.27
N SER A 97 -2.21 -18.21 -15.48
CA SER A 97 -1.95 -19.58 -15.93
C SER A 97 -1.02 -19.66 -17.15
N CYS A 98 0.28 -19.73 -16.91
CA CYS A 98 1.26 -20.03 -17.94
C CYS A 98 1.57 -21.54 -17.88
N VAL A 99 1.19 -22.26 -18.93
CA VAL A 99 1.56 -23.67 -19.12
C VAL A 99 3.07 -23.72 -19.38
N LEU A 100 3.82 -24.33 -18.46
CA LEU A 100 5.24 -24.60 -18.66
C LEU A 100 5.35 -25.76 -19.66
N GLN A 101 5.61 -25.47 -20.94
CA GLN A 101 6.01 -26.49 -21.91
C GLN A 101 7.54 -26.62 -21.87
N THR A 102 8.03 -27.73 -21.32
CA THR A 102 9.42 -28.17 -21.49
C THR A 102 9.54 -28.86 -22.85
N LYS A 103 10.50 -28.43 -23.69
CA LYS A 103 10.89 -29.18 -24.90
C LYS A 103 11.66 -30.44 -24.54
#